data_AF-A0A1Q8QWM4-F1
#
_entry.id   AF-A0A1Q8QWM4-F1
#
_cell.length_a   1.000
_cell.length_b   1.000
_cell.length_c   1.000
_cell.angle_alpha   90.00
_cell.angle_beta   90.00
_cell.angle_gamma   90.00
#
_symmetry.space_group_name_H-M   'P 1'
#
loop_
_entity.id
_entity.type
_entity.pdbx_description
1 polymer ?
#
loop_
_entity_poly.entity_id
_entity_poly.type
_entity_poly.pdbx_seq_one_letter_code
_entity_poly.pdbx_strand_id
1 'polypeptide(L)'
;MDRSILLLLLLGVLGLGFYYLMYKVQSAASKALMTKVFLRSMHKEGQSQVNEQLDFETPASILVVMDKLKSQIKVSNESLPIAFKGVLYQSSISPNRITYAFGHKLRPKSFEAEVVLTRSGTTTKCVFRVLSWVENSGIVTGQDEIKKLRQQVLAAFKAADASGKIINETGEQTNVKKGTSVFCSDCGKELEIDDEFCGECGTPSHGSSGL
;
A
#
# COMPACT_ATOMS: atom_id res chain seq x y z
N MET A 1 -59.08 -18.25 36.97
CA MET A 1 -57.95 -17.37 36.57
C MET A 1 -58.48 -16.42 35.51
N ASP A 2 -58.42 -15.12 35.78
CA ASP A 2 -59.06 -14.09 34.95
C ASP A 2 -58.38 -14.02 33.57
N ARG A 3 -59.17 -14.04 32.49
CA ARG A 3 -58.66 -13.94 31.11
C ARG A 3 -57.83 -12.68 30.91
N SER A 4 -58.13 -11.64 31.67
CA SER A 4 -57.42 -10.36 31.70
C SER A 4 -55.96 -10.50 32.16
N ILE A 5 -55.71 -11.36 33.16
CA ILE A 5 -54.36 -11.59 33.71
C ILE A 5 -53.51 -12.42 32.74
N LEU A 6 -54.09 -13.40 32.06
CA LEU A 6 -53.40 -14.22 31.06
C LEU A 6 -52.93 -13.38 29.86
N LEU A 7 -53.74 -12.41 29.43
CA LEU A 7 -53.45 -11.57 28.28
C LEU A 7 -52.32 -10.57 28.56
N LEU A 8 -52.23 -10.03 29.78
CA LEU A 8 -51.12 -9.18 30.21
C LEU A 8 -49.78 -9.94 30.28
N LEU A 9 -49.80 -11.20 30.73
CA LEU A 9 -48.58 -12.03 30.77
C LEU A 9 -48.07 -12.36 29.36
N LEU A 10 -48.96 -12.67 28.41
CA LEU A 10 -48.58 -12.92 27.02
C LEU A 10 -47.96 -11.68 26.36
N LEU A 11 -48.55 -10.50 26.58
CA LEU A 11 -47.99 -9.24 26.06
C LEU A 11 -46.63 -8.91 26.68
N GLY A 12 -46.42 -9.21 27.97
CA GLY A 12 -45.13 -9.04 28.64
C GLY A 12 -44.03 -9.92 28.04
N VAL A 13 -44.32 -11.19 27.77
CA VAL A 13 -43.36 -12.13 27.14
C VAL A 13 -43.05 -11.71 25.70
N LEU A 14 -44.06 -11.30 24.93
CA LEU A 14 -43.86 -10.79 23.56
C LEU A 14 -43.03 -9.50 23.54
N GLY A 15 -43.29 -8.58 24.47
CA GLY A 15 -42.52 -7.34 24.61
C GLY A 15 -41.04 -7.59 24.93
N LEU A 16 -40.75 -8.51 25.86
CA LEU A 16 -39.37 -8.89 26.20
C LEU A 16 -38.67 -9.60 25.03
N GLY A 17 -39.36 -10.49 24.33
CA GLY A 17 -38.83 -11.16 23.14
C GLY A 17 -38.50 -10.17 22.01
N PHE A 18 -39.40 -9.20 21.77
CA PHE A 18 -39.19 -8.15 20.78
C PHE A 18 -38.04 -7.21 21.16
N TYR A 19 -37.95 -6.82 22.44
CA TYR A 19 -36.83 -6.00 22.95
C TYR A 19 -35.48 -6.69 22.75
N TYR A 20 -35.39 -7.99 23.08
CA TYR A 20 -34.16 -8.78 22.88
C TYR A 20 -33.76 -8.90 21.40
N LEU A 21 -34.74 -9.09 20.50
CA LEU A 21 -34.52 -9.10 19.05
C LEU A 21 -33.97 -7.75 18.56
N MET A 22 -34.58 -6.64 18.97
CA MET A 22 -34.15 -5.29 18.58
C MET A 22 -32.74 -4.96 19.11
N TYR A 23 -32.40 -5.38 20.34
CA TYR A 23 -31.05 -5.24 20.90
C TYR A 23 -29.99 -5.98 20.07
N LYS A 24 -30.26 -7.24 19.66
CA LYS A 24 -29.35 -8.00 18.81
C LYS A 24 -29.16 -7.34 17.43
N VAL A 25 -30.24 -6.87 16.80
CA VAL A 25 -30.19 -6.20 15.49
C VAL A 25 -29.33 -4.93 15.55
N GLN A 26 -29.49 -4.09 16.57
CA GLN A 26 -28.67 -2.89 16.74
C GLN A 26 -27.18 -3.22 16.93
N SER A 27 -26.85 -4.26 17.70
CA SER A 27 -25.46 -4.69 17.93
C SER A 27 -24.78 -5.25 16.67
N ALA A 28 -25.55 -5.91 15.78
CA ALA A 28 -25.03 -6.42 14.52
C ALA A 28 -24.86 -5.28 13.49
N ALA A 29 -25.82 -4.36 13.44
CA ALA A 29 -25.77 -3.19 12.57
C ALA A 29 -24.61 -2.25 12.93
N SER A 30 -24.35 -2.02 14.23
CA SER A 30 -23.23 -1.17 14.67
C SER A 30 -21.87 -1.77 14.28
N LYS A 31 -21.70 -3.09 14.43
CA LYS A 31 -20.49 -3.81 14.01
C LYS A 31 -20.29 -3.71 12.49
N ALA A 32 -21.34 -3.94 11.71
CA ALA A 32 -21.26 -3.85 10.25
C ALA A 32 -20.93 -2.42 9.76
N LEU A 33 -21.53 -1.40 10.38
CA LEU A 33 -21.25 0.01 10.08
C LEU A 33 -19.81 0.40 10.45
N MET A 34 -19.31 0.00 11.62
CA MET A 34 -17.93 0.27 12.00
C MET A 34 -16.93 -0.40 11.06
N THR A 35 -17.18 -1.64 10.64
CA THR A 35 -16.32 -2.33 9.66
C THR A 35 -16.29 -1.59 8.33
N LYS A 36 -17.44 -1.10 7.83
CA LYS A 36 -17.49 -0.36 6.55
C LYS A 36 -16.77 0.99 6.61
N VAL A 37 -16.92 1.73 7.71
CA VAL A 37 -16.22 3.01 7.92
C VAL A 37 -14.71 2.78 8.06
N PHE A 38 -14.32 1.76 8.80
CA PHE A 38 -12.93 1.38 8.99
C PHE A 38 -12.25 0.99 7.67
N LEU A 39 -12.89 0.13 6.88
CA LEU A 39 -12.39 -0.26 5.56
C LEU A 39 -12.21 0.97 4.66
N ARG A 40 -13.20 1.87 4.60
CA ARG A 40 -13.11 3.10 3.78
C ARG A 40 -11.96 4.02 4.19
N SER A 41 -11.65 4.12 5.48
CA SER A 41 -10.50 4.88 5.98
C SER A 41 -9.18 4.24 5.54
N MET A 42 -9.04 2.91 5.69
CA MET A 42 -7.84 2.18 5.27
C MET A 42 -7.58 2.30 3.77
N HIS A 43 -8.64 2.22 2.96
CA HIS A 43 -8.56 2.47 1.52
C HIS A 43 -7.94 3.83 1.21
N LYS A 44 -8.45 4.91 1.82
CA LYS A 44 -7.97 6.26 1.50
C LYS A 44 -6.54 6.49 1.96
N GLU A 45 -6.18 6.04 3.16
CA GLU A 45 -4.81 6.21 3.69
C GLU A 45 -3.79 5.41 2.88
N GLY A 46 -4.08 4.15 2.53
CA GLY A 46 -3.18 3.33 1.73
C GLY A 46 -2.93 3.92 0.34
N GLN A 47 -3.99 4.40 -0.31
CA GLN A 47 -3.90 5.04 -1.62
C GLN A 47 -3.10 6.36 -1.56
N SER A 48 -3.30 7.20 -0.54
CA SER A 48 -2.49 8.43 -0.40
C SER A 48 -1.01 8.08 -0.21
N GLN A 49 -0.70 7.05 0.59
CA GLN A 49 0.68 6.68 0.85
C GLN A 49 1.43 6.16 -0.38
N VAL A 50 0.81 5.45 -1.30
CA VAL A 50 1.49 4.97 -2.52
C VAL A 50 1.63 6.06 -3.58
N ASN A 51 0.71 7.03 -3.59
CA ASN A 51 0.70 8.11 -4.58
C ASN A 51 1.55 9.32 -4.16
N GLU A 52 1.90 9.46 -2.88
CA GLU A 52 2.72 10.55 -2.37
C GLU A 52 4.22 10.28 -2.56
N GLN A 53 4.83 11.07 -3.43
CA GLN A 53 6.28 11.21 -3.52
C GLN A 53 6.78 12.13 -2.40
N LEU A 54 7.92 11.77 -1.82
CA LEU A 54 8.56 12.57 -0.77
C LEU A 54 9.90 13.11 -1.29
N ASP A 55 9.96 14.43 -1.44
CA ASP A 55 11.11 15.14 -1.95
C ASP A 55 11.88 15.83 -0.83
N PHE A 56 13.19 15.60 -0.77
CA PHE A 56 14.09 16.25 0.16
C PHE A 56 15.21 16.96 -0.57
N GLU A 57 15.75 18.00 0.03
CA GLU A 57 16.97 18.65 -0.40
C GLU A 57 17.88 18.91 0.79
N THR A 58 19.16 18.60 0.61
CA THR A 58 20.17 18.74 1.66
C THR A 58 21.50 19.17 1.05
N PRO A 59 22.25 20.08 1.69
CA PRO A 59 23.66 20.33 1.41
C PRO A 59 24.58 19.11 1.56
N ALA A 60 24.18 18.07 2.29
CA ALA A 60 24.98 16.86 2.44
C ALA A 60 25.21 16.18 1.09
N SER A 61 26.40 15.57 0.94
CA SER A 61 26.73 14.84 -0.27
C SER A 61 25.94 13.54 -0.38
N ILE A 62 25.71 13.07 -1.62
CA ILE A 62 25.07 11.78 -1.91
C ILE A 62 25.68 10.65 -1.08
N LEU A 63 27.01 10.62 -0.92
CA LEU A 63 27.70 9.57 -0.17
C LEU A 63 27.31 9.55 1.31
N VAL A 64 27.23 10.71 1.95
CA VAL A 64 26.84 10.84 3.37
C VAL A 64 25.40 10.41 3.56
N VAL A 65 24.51 10.84 2.67
CA VAL A 65 23.09 10.46 2.70
C VAL A 65 22.93 8.95 2.50
N MET A 66 23.62 8.37 1.52
CA MET A 66 23.58 6.93 1.25
C MET A 66 24.10 6.09 2.42
N ASP A 67 25.16 6.54 3.08
CA ASP A 67 25.67 5.89 4.29
C ASP A 67 24.60 5.82 5.40
N LYS A 68 23.89 6.93 5.63
CA LYS A 68 22.78 6.97 6.60
C LYS A 68 21.60 6.10 6.21
N LEU A 69 21.22 6.10 4.93
CA LEU A 69 20.14 5.24 4.44
C LEU A 69 20.45 3.76 4.69
N LYS A 70 21.67 3.32 4.36
CA LYS A 70 22.10 1.92 4.55
C LYS A 70 22.21 1.52 6.01
N SER A 71 22.68 2.42 6.88
CA SER A 71 22.91 2.11 8.29
C SER A 71 21.66 2.20 9.16
N GLN A 72 20.67 3.02 8.79
CA GLN A 72 19.47 3.23 9.63
C GLN A 72 18.24 2.44 9.19
N ILE A 73 18.11 2.13 7.90
CA ILE A 73 16.94 1.41 7.41
C ILE A 73 17.09 -0.06 7.78
N LYS A 74 16.20 -0.53 8.64
CA LYS A 74 16.19 -1.90 9.14
C LYS A 74 15.60 -2.83 8.09
N VAL A 75 16.45 -3.25 7.15
CA VAL A 75 16.14 -4.36 6.25
C VAL A 75 16.46 -5.67 6.95
N SER A 76 15.66 -6.71 6.71
CA SER A 76 16.06 -8.04 7.16
C SER A 76 17.17 -8.54 6.27
N ASN A 77 18.31 -8.84 6.88
CA ASN A 77 19.49 -9.28 6.16
C ASN A 77 19.25 -10.62 5.45
N GLU A 78 19.98 -10.76 4.36
CA GLU A 78 19.90 -11.73 3.26
C GLU A 78 19.93 -13.22 3.64
N SER A 79 20.14 -13.54 4.92
CA SER A 79 20.23 -14.91 5.45
C SER A 79 18.90 -15.55 5.83
N LEU A 80 17.76 -14.89 5.57
CA LEU A 80 16.47 -15.49 5.89
C LEU A 80 16.10 -16.56 4.84
N PRO A 81 15.82 -17.81 5.26
CA PRO A 81 15.24 -18.83 4.40
C PRO A 81 14.12 -18.27 3.54
N ILE A 82 14.07 -18.70 2.28
CA ILE A 82 13.12 -18.25 1.24
C ILE A 82 11.65 -18.27 1.71
N ALA A 83 11.33 -19.01 2.78
CA ALA A 83 10.00 -19.18 3.36
C ALA A 83 9.40 -17.98 4.13
N PHE A 84 10.13 -16.89 4.40
CA PHE A 84 9.58 -15.79 5.21
C PHE A 84 8.66 -14.87 4.39
N LYS A 85 7.34 -15.01 4.63
CA LYS A 85 6.31 -14.09 4.17
C LYS A 85 6.43 -12.76 4.92
N GLY A 86 6.38 -11.64 4.20
CA GLY A 86 6.20 -10.31 4.79
C GLY A 86 7.47 -9.71 5.39
N VAL A 87 8.55 -9.69 4.63
CA VAL A 87 9.83 -9.09 5.06
C VAL A 87 10.22 -7.96 4.12
N LEU A 88 10.75 -6.87 4.69
CA LEU A 88 11.34 -5.76 3.95
C LEU A 88 12.82 -6.07 3.67
N TYR A 89 13.22 -5.98 2.41
CA TYR A 89 14.59 -6.24 1.97
C TYR A 89 15.02 -5.22 0.91
N GLN A 90 16.33 -5.08 0.74
CA GLN A 90 16.91 -4.28 -0.34
C GLN A 90 16.91 -5.12 -1.63
N SER A 91 16.19 -4.70 -2.66
CA SER A 91 16.13 -5.40 -3.95
C SER A 91 17.27 -4.98 -4.88
N SER A 92 17.72 -3.72 -4.80
CA SER A 92 18.85 -3.22 -5.58
C SER A 92 19.57 -2.08 -4.85
N ILE A 93 20.85 -1.91 -5.18
CA ILE A 93 21.67 -0.82 -4.67
C ILE A 93 22.61 -0.29 -5.75
N SER A 94 22.71 1.03 -5.85
CA SER A 94 23.59 1.76 -6.74
C SER A 94 24.16 2.98 -5.99
N PRO A 95 25.17 3.68 -6.53
CA PRO A 95 25.81 4.80 -5.82
C PRO A 95 24.86 5.92 -5.41
N ASN A 96 23.75 6.10 -6.13
CA ASN A 96 22.77 7.16 -5.90
C ASN A 96 21.32 6.63 -5.90
N ARG A 97 21.12 5.32 -5.77
CA ARG A 97 19.78 4.70 -5.75
C ARG A 97 19.76 3.51 -4.83
N ILE A 98 18.70 3.37 -4.04
CA ILE A 98 18.38 2.15 -3.29
C ILE A 98 16.95 1.77 -3.59
N THR A 99 16.71 0.51 -3.93
CA THR A 99 15.36 -0.03 -4.09
C THR A 99 15.07 -1.00 -2.96
N TYR A 100 13.91 -0.83 -2.33
CA TYR A 100 13.38 -1.66 -1.27
C TYR A 100 12.17 -2.41 -1.77
N ALA A 101 12.05 -3.66 -1.39
CA ALA A 101 10.91 -4.50 -1.69
C ALA A 101 10.37 -5.14 -0.41
N PHE A 102 9.06 -5.30 -0.36
CA PHE A 102 8.38 -6.01 0.72
C PHE A 102 7.61 -7.19 0.16
N GLY A 103 7.72 -8.33 0.82
CA GLY A 103 7.02 -9.56 0.44
C GLY A 103 7.98 -10.71 0.18
N HIS A 104 7.58 -11.63 -0.69
CA HIS A 104 8.33 -12.84 -0.97
C HIS A 104 9.24 -12.65 -2.19
N LYS A 105 10.49 -13.13 -2.14
CA LYS A 105 11.44 -12.97 -3.26
C LYS A 105 11.05 -13.72 -4.54
N LEU A 106 10.34 -14.85 -4.43
CA LEU A 106 9.90 -15.69 -5.58
C LEU A 106 8.42 -15.54 -5.98
N ARG A 107 7.67 -14.64 -5.33
CA ARG A 107 6.27 -14.35 -5.70
C ARG A 107 6.17 -12.84 -5.99
N PRO A 108 5.06 -12.36 -6.57
CA PRO A 108 4.86 -10.93 -6.71
C PRO A 108 5.09 -10.22 -5.37
N LYS A 109 5.92 -9.18 -5.41
CA LYS A 109 6.22 -8.33 -4.25
C LYS A 109 4.93 -7.64 -3.82
N SER A 110 4.73 -7.47 -2.52
CA SER A 110 3.60 -6.70 -2.00
C SER A 110 3.75 -5.22 -2.32
N PHE A 111 4.97 -4.69 -2.25
CA PHE A 111 5.33 -3.41 -2.86
C PHE A 111 6.81 -3.33 -3.18
N GLU A 112 7.15 -2.37 -4.04
CA GLU A 112 8.51 -1.93 -4.31
C GLU A 112 8.56 -0.41 -4.23
N ALA A 113 9.59 0.11 -3.56
CA ALA A 113 9.81 1.54 -3.37
C ALA A 113 11.28 1.87 -3.62
N GLU A 114 11.56 3.09 -4.03
CA GLU A 114 12.93 3.51 -4.27
C GLU A 114 13.25 4.87 -3.63
N VAL A 115 14.53 5.03 -3.33
CA VAL A 115 15.15 6.28 -2.95
C VAL A 115 16.17 6.63 -4.03
N VAL A 116 15.99 7.75 -4.72
CA VAL A 116 16.89 8.24 -5.77
C VAL A 116 17.51 9.55 -5.31
N LEU A 117 18.82 9.66 -5.46
CA LEU A 117 19.59 10.84 -5.14
C LEU A 117 20.16 11.45 -6.42
N THR A 118 19.96 12.75 -6.58
CA THR A 118 20.43 13.52 -7.72
C THR A 118 21.14 14.77 -7.22
N ARG A 119 22.28 15.10 -7.80
CA ARG A 119 22.98 16.35 -7.50
C ARG A 119 22.23 17.51 -8.15
N SER A 120 21.88 18.52 -7.37
CA SER A 120 21.22 19.75 -7.82
C SER A 120 22.10 20.95 -7.45
N GLY A 121 23.06 21.28 -8.31
CA GLY A 121 24.05 22.33 -8.02
C GLY A 121 24.94 21.96 -6.82
N THR A 122 24.79 22.71 -5.72
CA THR A 122 25.52 22.50 -4.46
C THR A 122 24.80 21.59 -3.47
N THR A 123 23.54 21.24 -3.75
CA THR A 123 22.72 20.40 -2.88
C THR A 123 22.52 19.01 -3.51
N THR A 124 22.07 18.08 -2.69
CA THR A 124 21.58 16.77 -3.08
C THR A 124 20.06 16.78 -2.96
N LYS A 125 19.36 16.53 -4.08
CA LYS A 125 17.94 16.23 -4.08
C LYS A 125 17.75 14.73 -3.85
N CYS A 126 16.85 14.38 -2.95
CA CYS A 126 16.34 13.03 -2.78
C CYS A 126 14.89 12.94 -3.19
N VAL A 127 14.54 11.85 -3.85
CA VAL A 127 13.17 11.45 -4.14
C VAL A 127 12.92 10.06 -3.56
N PHE A 128 11.94 9.94 -2.66
CA PHE A 128 11.38 8.66 -2.27
C PHE A 128 10.01 8.47 -2.93
N ARG A 129 9.80 7.30 -3.56
CA ARG A 129 8.52 6.95 -4.18
C ARG A 129 8.25 5.46 -4.14
N VAL A 130 6.97 5.10 -4.09
CA VAL A 130 6.53 3.71 -4.29
C VAL A 130 6.41 3.47 -5.80
N LEU A 131 7.11 2.45 -6.30
CA LEU A 131 7.15 2.09 -7.72
C LEU A 131 5.99 1.18 -8.11
N SER A 132 5.70 0.19 -7.27
CA SER A 132 4.63 -0.77 -7.49
C SER A 132 4.08 -1.28 -6.18
N TRP A 133 2.82 -1.69 -6.17
CA TRP A 133 2.16 -2.27 -5.00
C TRP A 133 1.03 -3.20 -5.42
N VAL A 134 0.69 -4.13 -4.54
CA VAL A 134 -0.43 -5.06 -4.70
C VAL A 134 -1.61 -4.56 -3.90
N GLU A 135 -2.78 -4.58 -4.51
CA GLU A 135 -4.03 -4.27 -3.84
C GLU A 135 -4.90 -5.50 -3.69
N ASN A 136 -5.45 -5.68 -2.49
CA ASN A 136 -6.44 -6.71 -2.21
C ASN A 136 -7.73 -6.02 -1.79
N SER A 137 -8.78 -6.20 -2.61
CA SER A 137 -10.06 -5.52 -2.41
C SER A 137 -9.90 -4.01 -2.26
N GLY A 138 -9.04 -3.37 -3.07
CA GLY A 138 -8.75 -1.93 -3.06
C GLY A 138 -7.90 -1.43 -1.89
N ILE A 139 -7.43 -2.31 -1.01
CA ILE A 139 -6.54 -2.00 0.11
C ILE A 139 -5.10 -2.32 -0.31
N VAL A 140 -4.18 -1.36 -0.11
CA VAL A 140 -2.76 -1.54 -0.39
C VAL A 140 -2.15 -2.57 0.57
N THR A 141 -1.51 -3.59 0.02
CA THR A 141 -0.85 -4.63 0.80
C THR A 141 0.48 -4.12 1.33
N GLY A 142 0.73 -4.27 2.65
CA GLY A 142 1.96 -3.79 3.28
C GLY A 142 1.99 -2.29 3.53
N GLN A 143 0.82 -1.64 3.65
CA GLN A 143 0.69 -0.20 3.94
C GLN A 143 1.49 0.21 5.20
N ASP A 144 1.43 -0.59 6.26
CA ASP A 144 2.19 -0.32 7.49
C ASP A 144 3.70 -0.33 7.26
N GLU A 145 4.17 -1.23 6.39
CA GLU A 145 5.59 -1.32 6.02
C GLU A 145 6.02 -0.19 5.10
N ILE A 146 5.16 0.30 4.21
CA ILE A 146 5.41 1.54 3.43
C ILE A 146 5.55 2.73 4.39
N LYS A 147 4.64 2.87 5.35
CA LYS A 147 4.66 3.94 6.36
C LYS A 147 5.93 3.89 7.20
N LYS A 148 6.31 2.70 7.69
CA LYS A 148 7.55 2.48 8.45
C LYS A 148 8.79 2.81 7.60
N LEU A 149 8.83 2.34 6.35
CA LEU A 149 9.95 2.62 5.44
C LEU A 149 10.09 4.13 5.20
N ARG A 150 8.98 4.83 4.89
CA ARG A 150 8.98 6.29 4.70
C ARG A 150 9.52 7.02 5.93
N GLN A 151 9.10 6.62 7.13
CA GLN A 151 9.60 7.20 8.39
C GLN A 151 11.10 6.94 8.59
N GLN A 152 11.59 5.74 8.28
CA GLN A 152 13.02 5.40 8.39
C GLN A 152 13.86 6.18 7.38
N VAL A 153 13.37 6.34 6.14
CA VAL A 153 14.01 7.17 5.12
C VAL A 153 14.12 8.61 5.62
N LEU A 154 13.03 9.19 6.11
CA LEU A 154 13.02 10.55 6.65
C LEU A 154 13.97 10.72 7.85
N ALA A 155 14.04 9.73 8.74
CA ALA A 155 14.98 9.73 9.87
C ALA A 155 16.44 9.69 9.38
N ALA A 156 16.74 8.85 8.38
CA ALA A 156 18.06 8.77 7.78
C ALA A 156 18.48 10.08 7.11
N PHE A 157 17.54 10.77 6.44
CA PHE A 157 17.78 12.10 5.88
C PHE A 157 18.13 13.14 6.95
N LYS A 158 17.30 13.23 8.00
CA LYS A 158 17.55 14.16 9.10
C LYS A 158 18.85 13.88 9.85
N ALA A 159 19.25 12.61 9.91
CA ALA A 159 20.52 12.20 10.51
C ALA A 159 21.74 12.46 9.61
N ALA A 160 21.56 12.48 8.29
CA ALA A 160 22.59 12.90 7.34
C ALA A 160 22.80 14.41 7.41
N ASP A 161 21.71 15.16 7.56
CA ASP A 161 21.72 16.60 7.68
C ASP A 161 20.44 17.12 8.35
N ALA A 162 20.59 17.70 9.54
CA ALA A 162 19.48 18.29 10.28
C ALA A 162 18.90 19.54 9.59
N SER A 163 19.66 20.18 8.67
CA SER A 163 19.22 21.34 7.90
C SER A 163 18.47 20.98 6.61
N GLY A 164 18.35 19.68 6.30
CA GLY A 164 17.63 19.20 5.13
C GLY A 164 16.17 19.67 5.12
N LYS A 165 15.72 20.15 3.96
CA LYS A 165 14.36 20.65 3.75
C LYS A 165 13.52 19.59 3.05
N ILE A 166 12.28 19.44 3.48
CA ILE A 166 11.26 18.69 2.75
C ILE A 166 10.66 19.68 1.74
N ILE A 167 10.86 19.44 0.45
CA ILE A 167 10.42 20.36 -0.60
C ILE A 167 8.95 20.13 -0.92
N ASN A 168 8.55 18.86 -1.02
CA ASN A 168 7.16 18.48 -1.28
C ASN A 168 6.77 17.30 -0.39
N GLU A 169 5.72 17.50 0.42
CA GLU A 169 4.91 16.42 1.00
C GLU A 169 3.62 16.20 0.20
N THR A 170 3.32 17.06 -0.80
CA THR A 170 2.05 17.06 -1.53
C THR A 170 2.31 17.01 -3.03
N GLY A 171 1.86 15.92 -3.65
CA GLY A 171 2.35 15.43 -4.93
C GLY A 171 2.17 16.35 -6.13
N GLU A 172 3.27 16.55 -6.86
CA GLU A 172 3.24 16.64 -8.31
C GLU A 172 3.65 15.27 -8.86
N GLN A 173 2.64 14.53 -9.32
CA GLN A 173 2.75 13.17 -9.80
C GLN A 173 3.50 13.16 -11.14
N THR A 174 4.60 12.41 -11.25
CA THR A 174 4.90 11.76 -12.53
C THR A 174 4.00 10.54 -12.60
N ASN A 175 2.99 10.60 -13.46
CA ASN A 175 2.02 9.55 -13.76
C ASN A 175 2.72 8.19 -13.98
N VAL A 176 2.86 7.39 -12.92
CA VAL A 176 3.12 5.95 -13.03
C VAL A 176 1.77 5.30 -12.82
N LYS A 177 1.10 5.03 -13.96
CA LYS A 177 -0.12 4.24 -14.01
C LYS A 177 0.09 2.96 -13.20
N LYS A 178 -0.74 2.79 -12.19
CA LYS A 178 -1.05 1.53 -11.55
C LYS A 178 -1.49 0.54 -12.63
N GLY A 179 -0.69 -0.48 -12.90
CA GLY A 179 -1.03 -1.51 -13.86
C GLY A 179 -0.23 -2.77 -13.61
N THR A 180 -0.92 -3.87 -13.32
CA THR A 180 -0.41 -5.19 -13.72
C THR A 180 -0.30 -5.14 -15.24
N SER A 181 0.89 -4.88 -15.77
CA SER A 181 1.10 -4.82 -17.20
C SER A 181 0.90 -6.22 -17.78
N VAL A 182 -0.17 -6.38 -18.55
CA VAL A 182 -0.44 -7.58 -19.33
C VAL A 182 0.20 -7.35 -20.69
N PHE A 183 1.01 -8.29 -21.16
CA PHE A 183 1.65 -8.21 -22.48
C PHE A 183 0.90 -9.09 -23.47
N CYS A 184 0.74 -8.60 -24.69
CA CYS A 184 0.19 -9.39 -25.80
C CYS A 184 1.07 -10.62 -26.03
N SER A 185 0.45 -11.79 -26.06
CA SER A 185 1.15 -13.06 -26.26
C SER A 185 1.76 -13.23 -27.65
N ASP A 186 1.32 -12.43 -28.62
CA ASP A 186 1.73 -12.55 -30.03
C ASP A 186 2.77 -11.50 -30.43
N CYS A 187 2.50 -10.22 -30.15
CA CYS A 187 3.42 -9.13 -30.52
C CYS A 187 4.25 -8.56 -29.35
N GLY A 188 3.99 -8.96 -28.11
CA GLY A 188 4.73 -8.50 -26.93
C GLY A 188 4.44 -7.06 -26.49
N LYS A 189 3.47 -6.37 -27.11
CA LYS A 189 3.04 -5.03 -26.69
C LYS A 189 2.30 -5.06 -25.36
N GLU A 190 2.54 -4.06 -24.52
CA GLU A 190 1.80 -3.83 -23.28
C GLU A 190 0.34 -3.47 -23.58
N LEU A 191 -0.59 -4.16 -22.90
CA LEU A 191 -2.04 -4.00 -23.01
C LEU A 191 -2.56 -3.29 -21.77
N GLU A 192 -3.59 -2.46 -21.96
CA GLU A 192 -4.34 -1.93 -20.83
C GLU A 192 -5.23 -3.03 -20.23
N ILE A 193 -5.49 -2.96 -18.92
CA ILE A 193 -6.19 -4.02 -18.16
C ILE A 193 -7.62 -4.28 -18.68
N ASP A 194 -8.21 -3.30 -19.36
CA ASP A 194 -9.58 -3.36 -19.90
C ASP A 194 -9.59 -3.60 -21.44
N ASP A 195 -8.44 -3.79 -22.08
CA ASP A 195 -8.38 -4.07 -23.52
C ASP A 195 -8.82 -5.51 -23.79
N GLU A 196 -9.91 -5.71 -24.54
CA GLU A 196 -10.33 -7.04 -25.03
C GLU A 196 -9.42 -7.58 -26.15
N PHE A 197 -8.79 -6.68 -26.91
CA PHE A 197 -7.95 -6.98 -28.06
C PHE A 197 -6.70 -6.10 -28.07
N CYS A 198 -5.59 -6.65 -28.55
CA CYS A 198 -4.39 -5.87 -28.80
C CYS A 198 -4.62 -4.88 -29.95
N GLY A 199 -4.50 -3.58 -29.68
CA GLY A 199 -4.66 -2.53 -30.70
C GLY A 199 -3.59 -2.50 -31.81
N GLU A 200 -2.58 -3.37 -31.75
CA GLU A 200 -1.52 -3.45 -32.77
C GLU A 200 -1.63 -4.69 -33.67
N CYS A 201 -1.83 -5.88 -33.09
CA CYS A 201 -1.93 -7.12 -33.86
C CYS A 201 -3.35 -7.73 -33.89
N GLY A 202 -4.30 -7.18 -33.13
CA GLY A 202 -5.68 -7.66 -33.05
C GLY A 202 -5.87 -8.92 -32.20
N THR A 203 -4.82 -9.45 -31.58
CA THR A 203 -4.88 -10.68 -30.78
C THR A 203 -5.72 -10.45 -29.51
N PRO A 204 -6.68 -11.32 -29.18
CA PRO A 204 -7.50 -11.20 -27.97
C PRO A 204 -6.64 -11.31 -26.71
N SER A 205 -6.90 -10.45 -25.73
CA SER A 205 -6.11 -10.35 -24.48
C SER A 205 -6.40 -11.48 -23.49
N HIS A 206 -7.57 -12.11 -23.60
CA HIS A 206 -7.96 -13.28 -22.83
C HIS A 206 -7.97 -14.51 -23.73
N GLY A 207 -7.09 -15.48 -23.44
CA GLY A 207 -7.10 -16.78 -24.10
C GLY A 207 -8.43 -17.50 -23.86
N SER A 208 -9.36 -17.36 -24.80
CA SER A 208 -10.60 -18.11 -24.84
C SER A 208 -10.27 -19.60 -25.02
N SER A 209 -10.31 -20.31 -23.90
CA SER A 209 -10.27 -21.77 -23.90
C SER A 209 -11.68 -22.31 -24.17
N GLY A 210 -11.89 -22.88 -25.36
CA GLY A 210 -13.05 -23.71 -25.76
C GLY A 210 -14.33 -22.92 -26.03
N LEU A 211 -15.20 -23.26 -26.98
CA LEU A 211 -15.44 -24.48 -27.76
C LEU A 211 -16.22 -24.08 -29.03
#